data_AF-A0A845QHI4-F1
#
_entry.id   AF-A0A845QHI4-F1
#
_cell.length_a   1.000
_cell.length_b   1.000
_cell.length_c   1.000
_cell.angle_alpha   90.00
_cell.angle_beta   90.00
_cell.angle_gamma   90.00
#
_symmetry.space_group_name_H-M   'P 1'
#
loop_
_entity.id
_entity.type
_entity.pdbx_description
1 polymer ?
#
loop_
_entity_poly.entity_id
_entity_poly.type
_entity_poly.pdbx_seq_one_letter_code
_entity_poly.pdbx_strand_id
1 'polypeptide(L)'
;MGEIIDVEFKEITELEDKTNEELCQEVNLYWNQMEALGRLGFEFAARAGQRLNVIKSRLKHGEWEDWAENNLCFSTRKANRMMKLAEKMTDEDSFFCKNDKLSDIGISKVWELLAAPEEVAEKVMENPEMPDMSVRELKDEIKRIKEEKKKIEEELVICEDTWQTDRTVLEMEIETLKGELRNRSEMNPAILAEKEKELQNMQDKLDKEKEKSKKLKESIDAEKEKAAAEARTKAEREAKAKVDEELRLLQESNREAAEEIERLTRKLDNNSNVEVATFKVHADQLQKAFGSCAESIVTMETEDTEQAEKMRCALKQIMTQMIERI
;
A
#
# COMPACT_ATOMS: atom_id res chain seq x y z
N MET A 1 -12.89 -9.53 55.88
CA MET A 1 -13.33 -8.28 55.25
C MET A 1 -12.07 -7.50 54.96
N GLY A 2 -11.51 -7.65 53.76
CA GLY A 2 -10.37 -6.85 53.33
C GLY A 2 -10.89 -5.48 52.91
N GLU A 3 -10.31 -4.42 53.45
CA GLU A 3 -10.49 -3.07 52.93
C GLU A 3 -10.01 -3.07 51.47
N ILE A 4 -10.96 -2.92 50.55
CA ILE A 4 -10.66 -2.54 49.18
C ILE A 4 -10.21 -1.09 49.28
N ILE A 5 -8.91 -0.86 49.16
CA ILE A 5 -8.40 0.49 48.92
C ILE A 5 -8.80 0.80 47.48
N ASP A 6 -9.89 1.53 47.35
CA ASP A 6 -10.33 2.10 46.08
C ASP A 6 -9.33 3.21 45.72
N VAL A 7 -8.34 2.86 44.91
CA VAL A 7 -7.40 3.84 44.38
C VAL A 7 -8.13 4.57 43.26
N GLU A 8 -8.79 5.67 43.61
CA GLU A 8 -9.27 6.63 42.61
C GLU A 8 -8.08 7.10 41.76
N PHE A 9 -7.98 6.57 40.54
CA PHE A 9 -7.13 7.13 39.50
C PHE A 9 -7.65 8.54 39.18
N LYS A 10 -7.10 9.55 39.86
CA LYS A 10 -7.24 10.94 39.42
C LYS A 10 -6.25 11.20 38.30
N GLU A 11 -6.67 10.89 37.08
CA GLU A 11 -6.11 11.57 35.92
C GLU A 11 -6.74 12.97 35.86
N ILE A 12 -6.16 13.92 36.59
CA ILE A 12 -6.43 15.33 36.38
C ILE A 12 -5.15 15.92 35.79
N THR A 13 -4.95 15.71 34.50
CA THR A 13 -4.24 16.73 33.72
C THR A 13 -5.19 17.92 33.72
N GLU A 14 -4.91 18.95 34.53
CA GLU A 14 -5.70 20.19 34.58
C GLU A 14 -5.55 20.90 33.22
N LEU A 15 -6.36 20.48 32.25
CA LEU A 15 -6.47 21.10 30.93
C LEU A 15 -6.96 22.54 31.07
N GLU A 16 -7.67 22.83 32.16
CA GLU A 16 -8.20 24.15 32.52
C GLU A 16 -7.11 25.20 32.74
N ASP A 17 -5.90 24.80 33.14
CA ASP A 17 -4.79 25.71 33.44
C ASP A 17 -3.89 25.99 32.22
N LYS A 18 -4.13 25.29 31.10
CA LYS A 18 -3.35 25.45 29.87
C LYS A 18 -3.91 26.58 29.01
N THR A 19 -3.02 27.30 28.36
CA THR A 19 -3.38 28.29 27.33
C THR A 19 -3.95 27.60 26.08
N ASN A 20 -4.75 28.33 25.30
CA ASN A 20 -5.27 27.83 24.02
C ASN A 20 -4.14 27.43 23.06
N GLU A 21 -3.00 28.12 23.10
CA GLU A 21 -1.82 27.82 22.31
C GLU A 21 -1.19 26.48 22.72
N GLU A 22 -1.05 26.20 24.00
CA GLU A 22 -0.55 24.91 24.52
C GLU A 22 -1.49 23.77 24.15
N LEU A 23 -2.80 23.95 24.35
CA LEU A 23 -3.81 22.97 23.95
C LEU A 23 -3.80 22.72 22.44
N CYS A 24 -3.63 23.76 21.62
CA CYS A 24 -3.51 23.62 20.17
C CYS A 24 -2.28 22.80 19.76
N GLN A 25 -1.13 23.03 20.42
CA GLN A 25 0.07 22.23 20.17
C GLN A 25 -0.12 20.76 20.56
N GLU A 26 -0.78 20.50 21.70
CA GLU A 26 -1.07 19.13 22.16
C GLU A 26 -2.04 18.40 21.23
N VAL A 27 -3.12 19.05 20.78
CA VAL A 27 -4.07 18.46 19.82
C VAL A 27 -3.35 18.07 18.52
N ASN A 28 -2.51 18.96 17.98
CA ASN A 28 -1.73 18.68 16.77
C ASN A 28 -0.71 17.55 17.00
N LEU A 29 -0.09 17.47 18.18
CA LEU A 29 0.82 16.39 18.54
C LEU A 29 0.08 15.04 18.55
N TYR A 30 -1.06 14.95 19.24
CA TYR A 30 -1.84 13.72 19.30
C TYR A 30 -2.39 13.31 17.94
N TRP A 31 -2.80 14.27 17.11
CA TRP A 31 -3.19 14.02 15.72
C TRP A 31 -2.05 13.38 14.92
N ASN A 32 -0.86 13.98 14.96
CA ASN A 32 0.31 13.44 14.24
C ASN A 32 0.72 12.05 14.74
N GLN A 33 0.63 11.79 16.05
CA GLN A 33 0.89 10.48 16.64
C GLN A 33 -0.15 9.44 16.18
N MET A 34 -1.44 9.80 16.15
CA MET A 34 -2.52 8.95 15.66
C MET A 34 -2.27 8.54 14.19
N GLU A 35 -1.95 9.51 13.33
CA GLU A 35 -1.63 9.27 11.92
C GLU A 35 -0.41 8.36 11.75
N ALA A 36 0.65 8.57 12.53
CA ALA A 36 1.84 7.73 12.51
C ALA A 36 1.53 6.28 12.93
N LEU A 37 0.71 6.08 13.97
CA LEU A 37 0.24 4.75 14.38
C LEU A 37 -0.62 4.08 13.29
N GLY A 38 -1.41 4.87 12.57
CA GLY A 38 -2.18 4.40 11.41
C GLY A 38 -1.29 3.87 10.28
N ARG A 39 -0.26 4.63 9.90
CA ARG A 39 0.75 4.22 8.90
C ARG A 39 1.48 2.95 9.32
N LEU A 40 1.94 2.89 10.58
CA LEU A 40 2.58 1.69 11.12
C LEU A 40 1.64 0.48 11.14
N GLY A 41 0.37 0.68 11.48
CA GLY A 41 -0.65 -0.36 11.43
C GLY A 41 -0.85 -0.92 10.03
N PHE A 42 -0.80 -0.07 8.99
CA PHE A 42 -0.82 -0.48 7.60
C PHE A 42 0.41 -1.31 7.21
N GLU A 43 1.61 -0.86 7.57
CA GLU A 43 2.84 -1.63 7.33
C GLU A 43 2.84 -2.99 8.02
N PHE A 44 2.39 -3.04 9.29
CA PHE A 44 2.27 -4.29 10.03
C PHE A 44 1.26 -5.23 9.42
N ALA A 45 0.15 -4.72 8.87
CA ALA A 45 -0.81 -5.55 8.15
C ALA A 45 -0.18 -6.18 6.89
N ALA A 46 0.58 -5.43 6.10
CA ALA A 46 1.29 -5.97 4.94
C ALA A 46 2.35 -7.01 5.35
N ARG A 47 3.16 -6.72 6.36
CA ARG A 47 4.18 -7.64 6.91
C ARG A 47 3.56 -8.92 7.48
N ALA A 48 2.43 -8.82 8.18
CA ALA A 48 1.68 -9.97 8.65
C ALA A 48 1.19 -10.81 7.47
N GLY A 49 0.65 -10.17 6.43
CA GLY A 49 0.26 -10.83 5.18
C GLY A 49 1.38 -11.63 4.53
N GLN A 50 2.59 -11.08 4.44
CA GLN A 50 3.77 -11.80 3.92
C GLN A 50 4.05 -13.09 4.71
N ARG A 51 3.98 -13.02 6.04
CA ARG A 51 4.19 -14.19 6.92
C ARG A 51 3.06 -15.21 6.76
N LEU A 52 1.81 -14.75 6.66
CA LEU A 52 0.65 -15.60 6.41
C LEU A 52 0.75 -16.31 5.05
N ASN A 53 1.25 -15.65 4.00
CA ASN A 53 1.51 -16.27 2.70
C ASN A 53 2.56 -17.39 2.80
N VAL A 54 3.64 -17.16 3.54
CA VAL A 54 4.68 -18.17 3.79
C VAL A 54 4.15 -19.34 4.63
N ILE A 55 3.28 -19.08 5.61
CA ILE A 55 2.65 -20.15 6.39
C ILE A 55 1.73 -20.97 5.49
N LYS A 56 0.85 -20.31 4.72
CA LYS A 56 -0.11 -20.98 3.85
C LYS A 56 0.57 -21.85 2.79
N SER A 57 1.72 -21.44 2.25
CA SER A 57 2.47 -22.24 1.27
C SER A 57 3.09 -23.52 1.86
N ARG A 58 3.18 -23.63 3.18
CA ARG A 58 3.67 -24.82 3.90
C ARG A 58 2.57 -25.77 4.33
N LEU A 59 1.32 -25.33 4.31
CA LEU A 59 0.15 -26.16 4.64
C LEU A 59 -0.31 -26.95 3.41
N LYS A 60 -0.96 -28.09 3.63
CA LYS A 60 -1.57 -28.82 2.50
C LYS A 60 -2.80 -28.07 2.00
N HIS A 61 -3.16 -28.31 0.74
CA HIS A 61 -4.40 -27.78 0.19
C HIS A 61 -5.60 -28.15 1.08
N GLY A 62 -6.41 -27.15 1.45
CA GLY A 62 -7.58 -27.31 2.31
C GLY A 62 -7.34 -27.06 3.80
N GLU A 63 -6.09 -27.09 4.29
CA GLU A 63 -5.80 -26.95 5.73
C GLU A 63 -5.76 -25.50 6.24
N TRP A 64 -5.83 -24.51 5.33
CA TRP A 64 -5.67 -23.10 5.68
C TRP A 64 -6.73 -22.58 6.64
N GLU A 65 -8.01 -22.91 6.41
CA GLU A 65 -9.12 -22.36 7.21
C GLU A 65 -9.05 -22.89 8.64
N ASP A 66 -8.94 -24.20 8.82
CA ASP A 66 -8.78 -24.84 10.13
C ASP A 66 -7.52 -24.34 10.87
N TRP A 67 -6.40 -24.17 10.15
CA TRP A 67 -5.18 -23.64 10.76
C TRP A 67 -5.39 -22.20 11.24
N ALA A 68 -5.98 -21.34 10.40
CA ALA A 68 -6.20 -19.94 10.73
C ALA A 68 -7.12 -19.78 11.95
N GLU A 69 -8.20 -20.55 12.03
CA GLU A 69 -9.15 -20.51 13.15
C GLU A 69 -8.53 -20.94 14.48
N ASN A 70 -7.63 -21.93 14.47
CA ASN A 70 -7.02 -22.47 15.67
C ASN A 70 -5.78 -21.69 16.14
N ASN A 71 -5.10 -20.96 15.25
CA ASN A 71 -3.79 -20.36 15.54
C ASN A 71 -3.77 -18.82 15.55
N LEU A 72 -4.76 -18.15 14.93
CA LEU A 72 -4.79 -16.69 14.85
C LEU A 72 -5.75 -16.11 15.90
N CYS A 73 -5.34 -15.00 16.53
CA CYS A 73 -6.20 -14.22 17.42
C CYS A 73 -7.18 -13.29 16.67
N PHE A 74 -7.34 -13.49 15.36
CA PHE A 74 -8.18 -12.69 14.48
C PHE A 74 -8.78 -13.56 13.37
N SER A 75 -9.84 -13.07 12.74
CA SER A 75 -10.58 -13.88 11.77
C SER A 75 -9.78 -14.22 10.50
N THR A 76 -10.06 -15.38 9.93
CA THR A 76 -9.56 -15.83 8.62
C THR A 76 -9.81 -14.78 7.54
N ARG A 77 -10.93 -14.04 7.62
CA ARG A 77 -11.22 -12.92 6.72
C ARG A 77 -10.18 -11.79 6.82
N LYS A 78 -9.75 -11.42 8.03
CA LYS A 78 -8.68 -10.42 8.23
C LYS A 78 -7.34 -10.95 7.72
N ALA A 79 -7.03 -12.22 7.99
CA ALA A 79 -5.83 -12.89 7.48
C ALA A 79 -5.75 -12.84 5.94
N ASN A 80 -6.83 -13.24 5.26
CA ASN A 80 -6.92 -13.22 3.80
C ASN A 80 -6.77 -11.81 3.21
N ARG A 81 -7.31 -10.77 3.89
CA ARG A 81 -7.12 -9.37 3.47
C ARG A 81 -5.65 -8.93 3.58
N MET A 82 -4.99 -9.24 4.69
CA MET A 82 -3.57 -8.94 4.88
C MET A 82 -2.69 -9.64 3.84
N MET A 83 -2.96 -10.92 3.57
CA MET A 83 -2.27 -11.69 2.53
C MET A 83 -2.41 -11.07 1.15
N LYS A 84 -3.63 -10.72 0.76
CA LYS A 84 -3.89 -10.06 -0.53
C LYS A 84 -3.20 -8.69 -0.61
N LEU A 85 -3.20 -7.92 0.48
CA LEU A 85 -2.46 -6.66 0.54
C LEU A 85 -0.96 -6.91 0.34
N ALA A 86 -0.39 -7.88 1.03
CA ALA A 86 1.02 -8.23 0.90
C ALA A 86 1.40 -8.59 -0.54
N GLU A 87 0.60 -9.42 -1.22
CA GLU A 87 0.81 -9.76 -2.63
C GLU A 87 0.82 -8.52 -3.52
N LYS A 88 -0.14 -7.61 -3.31
CA LYS A 88 -0.26 -6.37 -4.07
C LYS A 88 0.83 -5.34 -3.77
N MET A 89 1.42 -5.38 -2.58
CA MET A 89 2.55 -4.51 -2.21
C MET A 89 3.89 -5.05 -2.72
N THR A 90 3.97 -6.34 -3.04
CA THR A 90 5.18 -6.96 -3.65
C THR A 90 5.16 -6.97 -5.17
N ASP A 91 3.99 -6.77 -5.77
CA ASP A 91 3.82 -6.65 -7.21
C ASP A 91 4.19 -5.23 -7.65
N GLU A 92 5.37 -5.07 -8.28
CA GLU A 92 5.90 -3.78 -8.73
C GLU A 92 4.95 -3.05 -9.67
N ASP A 93 4.11 -3.78 -10.40
CA ASP A 93 3.16 -3.20 -11.34
C ASP A 93 1.84 -2.77 -10.70
N SER A 94 1.53 -3.29 -9.51
CA SER A 94 0.28 -3.04 -8.80
C SER A 94 0.16 -1.60 -8.31
N PHE A 95 -1.07 -1.07 -8.42
CA PHE A 95 -1.46 0.22 -7.88
C PHE A 95 -1.06 0.39 -6.40
N PHE A 96 -1.14 -0.69 -5.61
CA PHE A 96 -0.85 -0.64 -4.18
C PHE A 96 0.64 -0.49 -3.88
N CYS A 97 1.53 -0.99 -4.75
CA CYS A 97 2.98 -0.84 -4.60
C CYS A 97 3.45 0.57 -5.01
N LYS A 98 2.84 1.15 -6.04
CA LYS A 98 3.22 2.45 -6.60
C LYS A 98 2.71 3.64 -5.78
N ASN A 99 1.59 3.48 -5.06
CA ASN A 99 0.94 4.60 -4.40
C ASN A 99 1.33 4.76 -2.93
N ASP A 100 2.33 5.61 -2.68
CA ASP A 100 2.84 5.88 -1.33
C ASP A 100 1.81 6.58 -0.42
N LYS A 101 0.74 7.18 -0.95
CA LYS A 101 -0.31 7.85 -0.16
C LYS A 101 -1.31 6.88 0.50
N LEU A 102 -1.23 5.59 0.19
CA LEU A 102 -2.12 4.59 0.77
C LEU A 102 -1.95 4.44 2.28
N SER A 103 -0.76 4.75 2.81
CA SER A 103 -0.53 4.74 4.26
C SER A 103 -1.27 5.88 4.96
N ASP A 104 -1.62 6.96 4.25
CA ASP A 104 -2.18 8.20 4.83
C ASP A 104 -3.72 8.21 4.90
N ILE A 105 -4.40 7.26 4.26
CA ILE A 105 -5.87 7.25 4.19
C ILE A 105 -6.53 6.35 5.26
N GLY A 106 -5.71 5.65 6.04
CA GLY A 106 -6.12 4.71 7.06
C GLY A 106 -6.47 3.33 6.52
N ILE A 107 -6.15 2.30 7.31
CA ILE A 107 -6.23 0.89 6.92
C ILE A 107 -7.65 0.44 6.48
N SER A 108 -8.69 1.04 7.07
CA SER A 108 -10.08 0.72 6.72
C SER A 108 -10.42 1.12 5.29
N LYS A 109 -9.94 2.27 4.81
CA LYS A 109 -10.14 2.73 3.43
C LYS A 109 -9.35 1.85 2.46
N VAL A 110 -8.11 1.51 2.82
CA VAL A 110 -7.28 0.55 2.07
C VAL A 110 -8.00 -0.77 1.86
N TRP A 111 -8.70 -1.32 2.87
CA TRP A 111 -9.45 -2.57 2.70
C TRP A 111 -10.58 -2.48 1.68
N GLU A 112 -11.21 -1.32 1.55
CA GLU A 112 -12.27 -1.10 0.56
C GLU A 112 -11.69 -0.94 -0.85
N LEU A 113 -10.58 -0.22 -0.98
CA LEU A 113 -9.82 -0.13 -2.24
C LEU A 113 -9.33 -1.50 -2.70
N LEU A 114 -8.77 -2.31 -1.78
CA LEU A 114 -8.27 -3.67 -2.05
C LEU A 114 -9.38 -4.64 -2.48
N ALA A 115 -10.64 -4.36 -2.12
CA ALA A 115 -11.80 -5.14 -2.55
C ALA A 115 -12.32 -4.72 -3.93
N ALA A 116 -11.85 -3.61 -4.49
CA ALA A 116 -12.18 -3.16 -5.83
C ALA A 116 -11.13 -3.63 -6.87
N PRO A 117 -11.49 -3.66 -8.17
CA PRO A 117 -10.51 -3.71 -9.25
C PRO A 117 -9.51 -2.55 -9.14
N GLU A 118 -8.25 -2.76 -9.55
CA GLU A 118 -7.21 -1.74 -9.42
C GLU A 118 -7.51 -0.48 -10.21
N GLU A 119 -8.11 -0.59 -11.39
CA GLU A 119 -8.46 0.59 -12.18
C GLU A 119 -9.53 1.44 -11.48
N VAL A 120 -10.42 0.79 -10.71
CA VAL A 120 -11.42 1.49 -9.88
C VAL A 120 -10.72 2.13 -8.67
N ALA A 121 -9.82 1.42 -8.00
CA ALA A 121 -9.09 1.95 -6.86
C ALA A 121 -8.24 3.17 -7.25
N GLU A 122 -7.57 3.11 -8.39
CA GLU A 122 -6.81 4.23 -8.95
C GLU A 122 -7.72 5.42 -9.24
N LYS A 123 -8.86 5.20 -9.90
CA LYS A 123 -9.81 6.28 -10.22
C LYS A 123 -10.40 6.95 -8.98
N VAL A 124 -10.67 6.17 -7.93
CA VAL A 124 -11.13 6.70 -6.63
C VAL A 124 -10.06 7.58 -6.00
N MET A 125 -8.78 7.21 -6.12
CA MET A 125 -7.65 7.91 -5.52
C MET A 125 -7.26 9.19 -6.27
N GLU A 126 -7.74 9.38 -7.51
CA GLU A 126 -7.65 10.66 -8.23
C GLU A 126 -8.58 11.74 -7.64
N ASN A 127 -9.62 11.34 -6.89
CA ASN A 127 -10.54 12.29 -6.28
C ASN A 127 -9.83 13.04 -5.12
N PRO A 128 -9.67 14.38 -5.20
CA PRO A 128 -8.99 15.15 -4.17
C PRO A 128 -9.66 15.09 -2.79
N GLU A 129 -10.97 14.84 -2.74
CA GLU A 129 -11.74 14.75 -1.50
C GLU A 129 -11.67 13.35 -0.86
N MET A 130 -11.10 12.35 -1.54
CA MET A 130 -11.04 10.97 -1.07
C MET A 130 -10.39 10.78 0.30
N PRO A 131 -9.29 11.48 0.68
CA PRO A 131 -8.69 11.34 2.00
C PRO A 131 -9.67 11.65 3.13
N ASP A 132 -10.54 12.64 2.92
CA ASP A 132 -11.50 13.17 3.90
C ASP A 132 -12.83 12.40 3.91
N MET A 133 -13.09 11.56 2.90
CA MET A 133 -14.31 10.74 2.84
C MET A 133 -14.40 9.78 4.03
N SER A 134 -15.59 9.62 4.58
CA SER A 134 -15.86 8.48 5.46
C SER A 134 -15.74 7.16 4.70
N VAL A 135 -15.54 6.06 5.43
CA VAL A 135 -15.50 4.71 4.82
C VAL A 135 -16.81 4.38 4.09
N ARG A 136 -17.94 4.98 4.50
CA ARG A 136 -19.23 4.81 3.83
C ARG A 136 -19.27 5.56 2.49
N GLU A 137 -18.86 6.83 2.49
CA GLU A 137 -18.80 7.63 1.26
C GLU A 137 -17.82 7.01 0.25
N LEU A 138 -16.67 6.53 0.72
CA LEU A 138 -15.72 5.79 -0.11
C LEU A 138 -16.35 4.55 -0.77
N LYS A 139 -17.20 3.80 -0.06
CA LYS A 139 -17.90 2.64 -0.63
C LYS A 139 -18.89 3.04 -1.70
N ASP A 140 -19.65 4.11 -1.45
CA ASP A 140 -20.61 4.63 -2.41
C ASP A 140 -19.89 5.15 -3.66
N GLU A 141 -18.73 5.78 -3.49
CA GLU A 141 -17.85 6.22 -4.58
C GLU A 141 -17.30 5.06 -5.41
N ILE A 142 -16.73 4.04 -4.76
CA ILE A 142 -16.27 2.81 -5.42
C ILE A 142 -17.41 2.16 -6.20
N LYS A 143 -18.63 2.13 -5.63
CA LYS A 143 -19.81 1.56 -6.29
C LYS A 143 -20.21 2.39 -7.51
N ARG A 144 -20.25 3.72 -7.40
CA ARG A 144 -20.59 4.62 -8.51
C ARG A 144 -19.64 4.42 -9.69
N ILE A 145 -18.33 4.41 -9.44
CA ILE A 145 -17.31 4.22 -10.49
C ILE A 145 -17.42 2.82 -11.11
N LYS A 146 -17.69 1.78 -10.32
CA LYS A 146 -17.94 0.42 -10.85
C LYS A 146 -19.15 0.38 -11.78
N GLU A 147 -20.24 1.02 -11.40
CA GLU A 147 -21.47 1.06 -12.20
C GLU A 147 -21.28 1.86 -13.48
N GLU A 148 -20.56 2.99 -13.43
CA GLU A 148 -20.19 3.79 -14.59
C GLU A 148 -19.33 2.98 -15.58
N LYS A 149 -18.26 2.34 -15.10
CA LYS A 149 -17.40 1.47 -15.91
C LYS A 149 -18.21 0.35 -16.58
N LYS A 150 -19.09 -0.30 -15.80
CA LYS A 150 -19.95 -1.37 -16.32
C LYS A 150 -20.88 -0.87 -17.43
N LYS A 151 -21.50 0.31 -17.27
CA LYS A 151 -22.36 0.90 -18.31
C LYS A 151 -21.59 1.19 -19.60
N ILE A 152 -20.38 1.75 -19.48
CA ILE A 152 -19.50 2.02 -20.62
C ILE A 152 -19.13 0.71 -21.34
N GLU A 153 -18.79 -0.34 -20.58
CA GLU A 153 -18.50 -1.67 -21.14
C GLU A 153 -19.71 -2.27 -21.86
N GLU A 154 -20.92 -2.17 -21.29
CA GLU A 154 -22.16 -2.62 -21.92
C GLU A 154 -22.48 -1.83 -23.20
N GLU A 155 -22.32 -0.51 -23.19
CA GLU A 155 -22.50 0.35 -24.36
C GLU A 155 -21.51 0.02 -25.48
N LEU A 156 -20.25 -0.28 -25.13
CA LEU A 156 -19.23 -0.71 -26.09
C LEU A 156 -19.58 -2.05 -26.75
N VAL A 157 -20.07 -3.02 -25.98
CA VAL A 157 -20.51 -4.32 -26.53
C VAL A 157 -21.68 -4.14 -27.48
N ILE A 158 -22.69 -3.35 -27.10
CA ILE A 158 -23.84 -3.05 -27.96
C ILE A 158 -23.39 -2.35 -29.25
N CYS A 159 -22.49 -1.38 -29.14
CA CYS A 159 -21.92 -0.67 -30.29
C CYS A 159 -21.21 -1.65 -31.24
N GLU A 160 -20.36 -2.53 -30.72
CA GLU A 160 -19.66 -3.55 -31.52
C GLU A 160 -20.63 -4.53 -32.20
N ASP A 161 -21.66 -5.01 -31.51
CA ASP A 161 -22.68 -5.91 -32.07
C ASP A 161 -23.50 -5.25 -33.19
N THR A 162 -23.89 -3.98 -32.99
CA THR A 162 -24.60 -3.21 -34.03
C THR A 162 -23.73 -3.01 -35.26
N TRP A 163 -22.45 -2.69 -35.07
CA TRP A 163 -21.50 -2.52 -36.16
C TRP A 163 -21.25 -3.82 -36.92
N GLN A 164 -21.11 -4.95 -36.22
CA GLN A 164 -20.96 -6.26 -36.86
C GLN A 164 -22.20 -6.63 -37.68
N THR A 165 -23.39 -6.35 -37.15
CA THR A 165 -24.66 -6.59 -37.85
C THR A 165 -24.74 -5.75 -39.13
N ASP A 166 -24.51 -4.44 -39.04
CA ASP A 166 -24.52 -3.53 -40.20
C ASP A 166 -23.50 -3.95 -41.27
N ARG A 167 -22.30 -4.37 -40.85
CA ARG A 167 -21.27 -4.91 -41.75
C ARG A 167 -21.78 -6.14 -42.49
N THR A 168 -22.36 -7.11 -41.79
CA THR A 168 -22.87 -8.34 -42.42
C THR A 168 -24.02 -8.08 -43.39
N VAL A 169 -24.93 -7.15 -43.06
CA VAL A 169 -26.02 -6.74 -43.96
C VAL A 169 -25.45 -6.13 -45.24
N LEU A 170 -24.50 -5.19 -45.12
CA LEU A 170 -23.85 -4.58 -46.28
C LEU A 170 -23.11 -5.61 -47.15
N GLU A 171 -22.44 -6.58 -46.54
CA GLU A 171 -21.76 -7.67 -47.26
C GLU A 171 -22.75 -8.55 -48.03
N MET A 172 -23.90 -8.87 -47.43
CA MET A 172 -24.97 -9.63 -48.10
C MET A 172 -25.61 -8.86 -49.27
N GLU A 173 -25.86 -7.56 -49.10
CA GLU A 173 -26.40 -6.69 -50.17
C GLU A 173 -25.44 -6.60 -51.35
N ILE A 174 -24.13 -6.44 -51.09
CA ILE A 174 -23.10 -6.43 -52.12
C ILE A 174 -23.05 -7.77 -52.86
N GLU A 175 -23.13 -8.90 -52.15
CA GLU A 175 -23.11 -10.22 -52.80
C GLU A 175 -24.37 -10.46 -53.64
N THR A 176 -25.53 -9.99 -53.16
CA THR A 176 -26.79 -10.04 -53.92
C THR A 176 -26.70 -9.23 -55.21
N LEU A 177 -26.24 -7.97 -55.13
CA LEU A 177 -26.03 -7.11 -56.31
C LEU A 177 -25.01 -7.71 -57.29
N LYS A 178 -23.91 -8.31 -56.80
CA LYS A 178 -22.96 -9.05 -57.64
C LYS A 178 -23.58 -10.27 -58.32
N GLY A 179 -24.50 -10.95 -57.64
CA GLY A 179 -25.28 -12.07 -58.19
C GLY A 179 -26.20 -11.61 -59.33
N GLU A 180 -26.94 -10.53 -59.11
CA GLU A 180 -27.81 -9.91 -60.13
C GLU A 180 -27.01 -9.44 -61.35
N LEU A 181 -25.83 -8.86 -61.15
CA LEU A 181 -24.94 -8.43 -62.22
C LEU A 181 -24.35 -9.60 -63.02
N ARG A 182 -24.15 -10.77 -62.38
CA ARG A 182 -23.70 -12.00 -63.05
C ARG A 182 -24.74 -12.58 -64.00
N ASN A 183 -26.03 -12.35 -63.76
CA ASN A 183 -27.14 -12.78 -64.62
C ASN A 183 -27.38 -11.83 -65.81
N ARG A 184 -26.29 -11.45 -66.50
CA ARG A 184 -26.20 -10.38 -67.53
C ARG A 184 -27.02 -10.60 -68.82
N SER A 185 -27.74 -11.72 -68.92
CA SER A 185 -28.26 -12.26 -70.19
C SER A 185 -29.43 -11.47 -70.80
N GLU A 186 -30.15 -10.64 -70.04
CA GLU A 186 -31.40 -9.99 -70.55
C GLU A 186 -31.61 -8.54 -70.07
N MET A 187 -30.62 -7.90 -69.42
CA MET A 187 -30.83 -6.61 -68.78
C MET A 187 -30.48 -5.42 -69.71
N ASN A 188 -31.35 -4.40 -69.75
CA ASN A 188 -31.18 -3.21 -70.59
C ASN A 188 -29.92 -2.42 -70.16
N PRO A 189 -29.09 -1.85 -71.08
CA PRO A 189 -27.81 -1.23 -70.73
C PRO A 189 -27.90 -0.09 -69.71
N ALA A 190 -29.01 0.65 -69.69
CA ALA A 190 -29.27 1.70 -68.70
C ALA A 190 -29.45 1.15 -67.27
N ILE A 191 -30.12 0.00 -67.13
CA ILE A 191 -30.35 -0.67 -65.83
C ILE A 191 -29.06 -1.31 -65.32
N LEU A 192 -28.24 -1.86 -66.23
CA LEU A 192 -26.89 -2.35 -65.91
C LEU A 192 -26.00 -1.24 -65.37
N ALA A 193 -25.96 -0.09 -66.04
CA ALA A 193 -25.16 1.06 -65.59
C ALA A 193 -25.64 1.61 -64.23
N GLU A 194 -26.95 1.59 -63.97
CA GLU A 194 -27.53 2.01 -62.70
C GLU A 194 -27.16 1.05 -61.56
N LYS A 195 -27.27 -0.28 -61.76
CA LYS A 195 -26.85 -1.29 -60.77
C LYS A 195 -25.34 -1.33 -60.55
N GLU A 196 -24.53 -1.11 -61.59
CA GLU A 196 -23.06 -0.98 -61.46
C GLU A 196 -22.69 0.25 -60.62
N LYS A 197 -23.41 1.37 -60.79
CA LYS A 197 -23.24 2.58 -59.98
C LYS A 197 -23.71 2.39 -58.52
N GLU A 198 -24.79 1.65 -58.32
CA GLU A 198 -25.29 1.30 -56.99
C GLU A 198 -24.34 0.36 -56.24
N LEU A 199 -23.80 -0.65 -56.93
CA LEU A 199 -22.74 -1.53 -56.41
C LEU A 199 -21.51 -0.73 -55.99
N GLN A 200 -21.05 0.20 -56.85
CA GLN A 200 -19.91 1.04 -56.55
C GLN A 200 -20.17 1.94 -55.33
N ASN A 201 -21.37 2.55 -55.23
CA ASN A 201 -21.74 3.34 -54.07
C ASN A 201 -21.79 2.52 -52.77
N MET A 202 -22.26 1.27 -52.82
CA MET A 202 -22.31 0.37 -51.66
C MET A 202 -20.93 -0.14 -51.27
N GLN A 203 -20.05 -0.41 -52.24
CA GLN A 203 -18.64 -0.71 -51.99
C GLN A 203 -17.92 0.48 -51.36
N ASP A 204 -18.12 1.69 -51.87
CA ASP A 204 -17.55 2.91 -51.29
C ASP A 204 -18.06 3.15 -49.85
N LYS A 205 -19.32 2.82 -49.55
CA LYS A 205 -19.88 2.87 -48.19
C LYS A 205 -19.24 1.82 -47.29
N LEU A 206 -19.11 0.57 -47.75
CA LEU A 206 -18.47 -0.50 -47.00
C LEU A 206 -17.00 -0.17 -46.69
N ASP A 207 -16.27 0.38 -47.65
CA ASP A 207 -14.87 0.78 -47.46
C ASP A 207 -14.74 1.96 -46.50
N LYS A 208 -15.66 2.93 -46.55
CA LYS A 208 -15.74 4.01 -45.55
C LYS A 208 -16.04 3.49 -44.16
N GLU A 209 -16.94 2.51 -44.02
CA GLU A 209 -17.31 1.95 -42.71
C GLU A 209 -16.21 1.04 -42.14
N LYS A 210 -15.49 0.31 -43.01
CA LYS A 210 -14.26 -0.41 -42.65
C LYS A 210 -13.15 0.53 -42.20
N GLU A 211 -12.97 1.67 -42.87
CA GLU A 211 -12.00 2.68 -42.44
C GLU A 211 -12.39 3.37 -41.13
N LYS A 212 -13.67 3.67 -40.91
CA LYS A 212 -14.13 4.18 -39.59
C LYS A 212 -13.90 3.17 -38.48
N SER A 213 -14.22 1.90 -38.71
CA SER A 213 -13.97 0.81 -37.76
C SER A 213 -12.49 0.65 -37.44
N LYS A 214 -11.65 0.66 -38.49
CA LYS A 214 -10.20 0.61 -38.33
C LYS A 214 -9.69 1.80 -37.51
N LYS A 215 -10.15 3.01 -37.80
CA LYS A 215 -9.78 4.22 -37.03
C LYS A 215 -10.27 4.19 -35.58
N LEU A 216 -11.47 3.69 -35.34
CA LEU A 216 -12.00 3.57 -33.98
C LEU A 216 -11.19 2.53 -33.18
N LYS A 217 -10.87 1.39 -33.81
CA LYS A 217 -10.01 0.36 -33.22
C LYS A 217 -8.60 0.87 -32.97
N GLU A 218 -8.00 1.57 -33.92
CA GLU A 218 -6.70 2.23 -33.77
C GLU A 218 -6.74 3.32 -32.68
N SER A 219 -7.84 4.06 -32.54
CA SER A 219 -8.00 5.06 -31.47
C SER A 219 -8.11 4.40 -30.10
N ILE A 220 -8.90 3.33 -29.97
CA ILE A 220 -9.02 2.57 -28.71
C ILE A 220 -7.70 1.91 -28.35
N ASP A 221 -7.01 1.31 -29.31
CA ASP A 221 -5.69 0.68 -29.10
C ASP A 221 -4.64 1.74 -28.79
N ALA A 222 -4.66 2.91 -29.43
CA ALA A 222 -3.78 4.03 -29.12
C ALA A 222 -4.05 4.63 -27.74
N GLU A 223 -5.30 4.68 -27.30
CA GLU A 223 -5.67 5.17 -25.96
C GLU A 223 -5.26 4.16 -24.87
N LYS A 224 -5.39 2.85 -25.14
CA LYS A 224 -4.85 1.79 -24.28
C LYS A 224 -3.32 1.81 -24.23
N GLU A 225 -2.64 1.98 -25.36
CA GLU A 225 -1.19 2.13 -25.42
C GLU A 225 -0.72 3.41 -24.72
N LYS A 226 -1.41 4.53 -24.91
CA LYS A 226 -1.10 5.78 -24.23
C LYS A 226 -1.28 5.66 -22.72
N ALA A 227 -2.36 5.02 -22.25
CA ALA A 227 -2.54 4.70 -20.83
C ALA A 227 -1.43 3.78 -20.31
N ALA A 228 -1.04 2.76 -21.07
CA ALA A 228 0.07 1.86 -20.72
C ALA A 228 1.44 2.57 -20.72
N ALA A 229 1.68 3.49 -21.65
CA ALA A 229 2.91 4.27 -21.78
C ALA A 229 3.01 5.36 -20.70
N GLU A 230 1.91 6.02 -20.36
CA GLU A 230 1.82 6.95 -19.21
C GLU A 230 2.05 6.20 -17.89
N ALA A 231 1.48 5.00 -17.73
CA ALA A 231 1.74 4.14 -16.59
C ALA A 231 3.22 3.71 -16.51
N ARG A 232 3.84 3.34 -17.63
CA ARG A 232 5.28 3.00 -17.71
C ARG A 232 6.19 4.19 -17.38
N THR A 233 5.93 5.35 -17.96
CA THR A 233 6.75 6.56 -17.72
C THR A 233 6.59 7.11 -16.32
N LYS A 234 5.39 7.01 -15.72
CA LYS A 234 5.16 7.32 -14.31
C LYS A 234 5.89 6.34 -13.40
N ALA A 235 5.78 5.03 -13.65
CA ALA A 235 6.49 4.00 -12.90
C ALA A 235 8.02 4.18 -12.98
N GLU A 236 8.56 4.50 -14.16
CA GLU A 236 10.00 4.76 -14.34
C GLU A 236 10.46 6.02 -13.60
N ARG A 237 9.65 7.09 -13.57
CA ARG A 237 9.95 8.30 -12.78
C ARG A 237 9.90 8.04 -11.28
N GLU A 238 8.90 7.31 -10.80
CA GLU A 238 8.74 6.96 -9.39
C GLU A 238 9.85 6.02 -8.93
N ALA A 239 10.21 5.01 -9.72
CA ALA A 239 11.36 4.13 -9.45
C ALA A 239 12.67 4.94 -9.37
N LYS A 240 12.88 5.88 -10.30
CA LYS A 240 14.06 6.75 -10.27
C LYS A 240 14.08 7.66 -9.05
N ALA A 241 12.94 8.25 -8.67
CA ALA A 241 12.84 9.09 -7.48
C ALA A 241 13.09 8.30 -6.18
N LYS A 242 12.61 7.05 -6.08
CA LYS A 242 12.88 6.15 -4.95
C LYS A 242 14.37 5.81 -4.86
N VAL A 243 15.01 5.48 -5.98
CA VAL A 243 16.47 5.24 -6.03
C VAL A 243 17.27 6.49 -5.63
N ASP A 244 16.86 7.67 -6.09
CA ASP A 244 17.52 8.94 -5.75
C ASP A 244 17.38 9.26 -4.24
N GLU A 245 16.22 9.01 -3.63
CA GLU A 245 15.99 9.22 -2.20
C GLU A 245 16.74 8.19 -1.33
N GLU A 246 16.75 6.91 -1.71
CA GLU A 246 17.55 5.89 -1.03
C GLU A 246 19.05 6.22 -1.09
N LEU A 247 19.52 6.72 -2.24
CA LEU A 247 20.91 7.17 -2.40
C LEU A 247 21.22 8.38 -1.50
N ARG A 248 20.29 9.32 -1.37
CA ARG A 248 20.41 10.49 -0.49
C ARG A 248 20.51 10.10 0.98
N LEU A 249 19.61 9.22 1.44
CA LEU A 249 19.62 8.70 2.81
C LEU A 249 20.91 7.93 3.12
N LEU A 250 21.39 7.13 2.16
CA LEU A 250 22.65 6.40 2.30
C LEU A 250 23.85 7.36 2.38
N GLN A 251 23.85 8.45 1.60
CA GLN A 251 24.88 9.48 1.68
C GLN A 251 24.86 10.22 3.02
N GLU A 252 23.68 10.56 3.53
CA GLU A 252 23.52 11.24 4.82
C GLU A 252 23.97 10.36 5.97
N SER A 253 23.58 9.08 5.97
CA SER A 253 24.05 8.08 6.94
C SER A 253 25.56 7.88 6.90
N ASN A 254 26.16 7.83 5.70
CA ASN A 254 27.62 7.74 5.54
C ASN A 254 28.35 8.99 6.05
N ARG A 255 27.76 10.18 5.87
CA ARG A 255 28.32 11.44 6.39
C ARG A 255 28.31 11.45 7.92
N GLU A 256 27.20 11.08 8.54
CA GLU A 256 27.08 11.00 10.00
C GLU A 256 28.06 9.99 10.60
N ALA A 257 28.21 8.82 9.96
CA ALA A 257 29.20 7.82 10.36
C ALA A 257 30.63 8.37 10.27
N ALA A 258 30.96 9.13 9.23
CA ALA A 258 32.27 9.76 9.08
C ALA A 258 32.54 10.83 10.16
N GLU A 259 31.54 11.67 10.46
CA GLU A 259 31.63 12.70 11.52
C GLU A 259 31.81 12.07 12.90
N GLU A 260 31.13 10.96 13.19
CA GLU A 260 31.27 10.24 14.46
C GLU A 260 32.64 9.54 14.57
N ILE A 261 33.13 8.94 13.48
CA ILE A 261 34.51 8.39 13.42
C ILE A 261 35.51 9.49 13.71
N GLU A 262 35.36 10.67 13.10
CA GLU A 262 36.26 11.79 13.34
C GLU A 262 36.16 12.31 14.79
N ARG A 263 34.95 12.40 15.35
CA ARG A 263 34.74 12.80 16.75
C ARG A 263 35.38 11.83 17.73
N LEU A 264 35.23 10.53 17.50
CA LEU A 264 35.84 9.48 18.32
C LEU A 264 37.36 9.49 18.17
N THR A 265 37.88 9.70 16.96
CA THR A 265 39.32 9.82 16.68
C THR A 265 39.91 11.04 17.41
N ARG A 266 39.26 12.20 17.35
CA ARG A 266 39.69 13.41 18.08
C ARG A 266 39.59 13.24 19.60
N LYS A 267 38.61 12.50 20.10
CA LYS A 267 38.52 12.14 21.53
C LYS A 267 39.64 11.18 21.95
N LEU A 268 40.07 10.29 21.05
CA LEU A 268 41.21 9.41 21.25
C LEU A 268 42.51 10.24 21.31
N ASP A 269 42.69 11.18 20.38
CA ASP A 269 43.89 12.02 20.29
C ASP A 269 44.03 13.02 21.45
N ASN A 270 42.90 13.50 22.01
CA ASN A 270 42.89 14.45 23.14
C ASN A 270 43.01 13.80 24.53
N ASN A 271 43.00 12.47 24.64
CA ASN A 271 43.21 11.75 25.89
C ASN A 271 44.58 11.05 25.82
N SER A 272 45.62 11.73 26.27
CA SER A 272 47.02 11.28 26.20
C SER A 272 47.38 10.10 27.12
N ASN A 273 46.43 9.22 27.44
CA ASN A 273 46.67 7.95 28.10
C ASN A 273 45.52 6.98 27.78
N VAL A 274 45.76 6.07 26.82
CA VAL A 274 44.78 5.11 26.27
C VAL A 274 44.16 4.28 27.40
N GLU A 275 44.96 3.91 28.39
CA GLU A 275 44.57 3.11 29.54
C GLU A 275 43.56 3.83 30.44
N VAL A 276 43.68 5.16 30.59
CA VAL A 276 42.73 5.98 31.37
C VAL A 276 41.40 6.17 30.63
N ALA A 277 41.44 6.28 29.30
CA ALA A 277 40.25 6.37 28.48
C ALA A 277 39.47 5.03 28.47
N THR A 278 40.16 3.91 28.31
CA THR A 278 39.58 2.57 28.38
C THR A 278 38.99 2.28 29.76
N PHE A 279 39.68 2.68 30.84
CA PHE A 279 39.15 2.55 32.20
C PHE A 279 37.85 3.35 32.40
N LYS A 280 37.77 4.60 31.92
CA LYS A 280 36.54 5.41 32.03
C LYS A 280 35.35 4.77 31.33
N VAL A 281 35.55 4.20 30.14
CA VAL A 281 34.49 3.50 29.41
C VAL A 281 34.01 2.27 30.19
N HIS A 282 34.92 1.47 30.75
CA HIS A 282 34.56 0.31 31.55
C HIS A 282 33.91 0.69 32.89
N ALA A 283 34.33 1.79 33.52
CA ALA A 283 33.71 2.31 34.73
C ALA A 283 32.27 2.77 34.49
N ASP A 284 32.01 3.49 33.38
CA ASP A 284 30.66 3.90 32.98
C ASP A 284 29.76 2.68 32.69
N GLN A 285 30.29 1.65 32.03
CA GLN A 285 29.56 0.41 31.77
C GLN A 285 29.22 -0.35 33.06
N LEU A 286 30.16 -0.41 34.02
CA LEU A 286 29.93 -1.02 35.33
C LEU A 286 28.86 -0.27 36.12
N GLN A 287 28.89 1.07 36.10
CA GLN A 287 27.91 1.90 36.78
C GLN A 287 26.51 1.74 36.19
N LYS A 288 26.39 1.68 34.86
CA LYS A 288 25.12 1.38 34.18
C LYS A 288 24.59 0.00 34.53
N ALA A 289 25.44 -1.03 34.49
CA ALA A 289 25.05 -2.40 34.83
C ALA A 289 24.55 -2.50 36.27
N PHE A 290 25.24 -1.85 37.22
CA PHE A 290 24.80 -1.78 38.61
C PHE A 290 23.44 -1.09 38.75
N GLY A 291 23.24 0.04 38.05
CA GLY A 291 21.95 0.76 38.02
C GLY A 291 20.80 -0.12 37.57
N SER A 292 20.96 -0.85 36.46
CA SER A 292 19.93 -1.76 35.96
C SER A 292 19.62 -2.92 36.92
N CYS A 293 20.63 -3.45 37.62
CA CYS A 293 20.41 -4.45 38.67
C CYS A 293 19.62 -3.87 39.85
N ALA A 294 19.94 -2.64 40.28
CA ALA A 294 19.22 -1.96 41.35
C ALA A 294 17.77 -1.66 40.99
N GLU A 295 17.50 -1.21 39.76
CA GLU A 295 16.15 -0.98 39.24
C GLU A 295 15.34 -2.29 39.20
N SER A 296 15.94 -3.37 38.70
CA SER A 296 15.27 -4.69 38.66
C SER A 296 14.88 -5.20 40.05
N ILE A 297 15.68 -4.90 41.07
CA ILE A 297 15.38 -5.23 42.47
C ILE A 297 14.20 -4.39 42.96
N VAL A 298 14.17 -3.08 42.65
CA VAL A 298 13.06 -2.18 43.02
C VAL A 298 11.76 -2.62 42.36
N THR A 299 11.80 -3.02 41.09
CA THR A 299 10.63 -3.60 40.40
C THR A 299 10.17 -4.89 41.06
N MET A 300 11.08 -5.84 41.35
CA MET A 300 10.74 -7.11 41.99
C MET A 300 10.18 -6.95 43.41
N GLU A 301 10.59 -5.92 44.14
CA GLU A 301 10.08 -5.62 45.48
C GLU A 301 8.58 -5.30 45.51
N THR A 302 8.01 -4.87 44.37
CA THR A 302 6.57 -4.64 44.21
C THR A 302 5.77 -5.93 43.96
N GLU A 303 6.43 -7.01 43.52
CA GLU A 303 5.80 -8.29 43.15
C GLU A 303 6.08 -9.40 44.18
N ASP A 304 7.34 -9.56 44.62
CA ASP A 304 7.81 -10.57 45.56
C ASP A 304 8.96 -10.03 46.41
N THR A 305 8.63 -9.62 47.64
CA THR A 305 9.59 -9.03 48.59
C THR A 305 10.67 -10.02 49.04
N GLU A 306 10.38 -11.32 49.09
CA GLU A 306 11.36 -12.34 49.50
C GLU A 306 12.39 -12.57 48.40
N GLN A 307 11.94 -12.59 47.15
CA GLN A 307 12.82 -12.72 45.99
C GLN A 307 13.66 -11.46 45.76
N ALA A 308 13.09 -10.27 45.97
CA ALA A 308 13.84 -9.02 45.93
C ALA A 308 14.99 -8.99 46.95
N GLU A 309 14.76 -9.50 48.17
CA GLU A 309 15.81 -9.55 49.20
C GLU A 309 16.93 -10.56 48.87
N LYS A 310 16.58 -11.69 48.24
CA LYS A 310 17.58 -12.62 47.68
C LYS A 310 18.42 -11.97 46.59
N MET A 311 17.78 -11.19 45.70
CA MET A 311 18.49 -10.43 44.66
C MET A 311 19.41 -9.35 45.25
N ARG A 312 19.00 -8.65 46.33
CA ARG A 312 19.89 -7.72 47.05
C ARG A 312 21.09 -8.42 47.66
N CYS A 313 20.88 -9.56 48.30
CA CYS A 313 21.97 -10.34 48.89
C CYS A 313 22.97 -10.80 47.82
N ALA A 314 22.47 -11.29 46.69
CA ALA A 314 23.31 -11.71 45.56
C ALA A 314 24.13 -10.54 44.99
N LEU A 315 23.49 -9.38 44.74
CA LEU A 315 24.18 -8.20 44.22
C LEU A 315 25.25 -7.69 45.20
N LYS A 316 24.93 -7.65 46.51
CA LYS A 316 25.92 -7.28 47.55
C LYS A 316 27.11 -8.23 47.55
N GLN A 317 26.87 -9.54 47.45
CA GLN A 317 27.95 -10.53 47.46
C GLN A 317 28.88 -10.39 46.25
N ILE A 318 28.31 -10.16 45.06
CA ILE A 318 29.09 -9.91 43.83
C ILE A 318 29.93 -8.64 43.99
N MET A 319 29.33 -7.55 44.49
CA MET A 319 30.06 -6.30 44.70
C MET A 319 31.19 -6.44 45.71
N THR A 320 30.97 -7.15 46.83
CA THR A 320 32.03 -7.42 47.82
C THR A 320 33.19 -8.20 47.20
N GLN A 321 32.90 -9.24 46.41
CA GLN A 321 33.96 -10.00 45.70
C GLN A 321 34.71 -9.16 44.67
N MET A 322 34.04 -8.22 44.01
CA MET A 322 34.68 -7.30 43.07
C MET A 322 35.57 -6.29 43.82
N ILE A 323 35.12 -5.77 44.97
CA ILE A 323 35.90 -4.86 45.81
C ILE A 323 37.12 -5.55 46.39
N GLU A 324 37.04 -6.82 46.79
CA GLU A 324 38.18 -7.59 47.30
C GLU A 324 39.27 -7.85 46.24
N ARG A 325 38.96 -7.66 44.95
CA ARG A 325 39.88 -7.92 43.82
C ARG A 325 40.67 -6.70 43.36
N ILE A 326 40.38 -5.51 43.91
CA ILE A 326 41.01 -4.24 43.58
C ILE A 326 41.70 -3.67 44.83
#